data_AF-A0A0Q6NC41-F1
#
_entry.id   AF-A0A0Q6NC41-F1
#
_cell.length_a   1.000
_cell.length_b   1.000
_cell.length_c   1.000
_cell.angle_alpha   90.00
_cell.angle_beta   90.00
_cell.angle_gamma   90.00
#
_symmetry.space_group_name_H-M   'P 1'
#
loop_
_entity.id
_entity.type
_entity.pdbx_description
1 polymer ?
#
loop_
_entity_poly.entity_id
_entity_poly.type
_entity_poly.pdbx_seq_one_letter_code
_entity_poly.pdbx_strand_id
1 'polypeptide(L)'
;MIAPMSPDQFTDPLEPTPNGLADQSAAKAGRLRAEADKLEAFCVVVRAASAAADHAAFVEVSRAASQALHAKFGGGSITSVFTWLTGPAGSAALESVLAGEVDLAGPLSIQQIVEAIELAKKAELLRQKR
;
A
#
# COMPACT_ATOMS: atom_id res chain seq x y z
N MET A 1 28.46 -16.51 -65.17
CA MET A 1 27.33 -17.38 -64.78
C MET A 1 26.91 -17.02 -63.37
N ILE A 2 25.62 -16.66 -63.21
CA ILE A 2 24.78 -16.61 -61.99
C ILE A 2 25.08 -15.52 -60.93
N ALA A 3 24.15 -14.56 -60.83
CA ALA A 3 23.82 -13.74 -59.64
C ALA A 3 22.54 -14.32 -58.98
N PRO A 4 21.89 -13.69 -57.97
CA PRO A 4 22.32 -13.06 -56.70
C PRO A 4 21.59 -13.73 -55.48
N MET A 5 21.81 -13.30 -54.22
CA MET A 5 20.78 -13.25 -53.15
C MET A 5 21.34 -12.76 -51.79
N SER A 6 20.83 -11.62 -51.29
CA SER A 6 20.56 -11.40 -49.85
C SER A 6 19.16 -11.97 -49.55
N PRO A 7 18.82 -12.38 -48.31
CA PRO A 7 18.23 -11.41 -47.36
C PRO A 7 18.44 -11.71 -45.86
N ASP A 8 18.13 -10.71 -45.04
CA ASP A 8 17.62 -10.77 -43.67
C ASP A 8 17.56 -12.11 -42.94
N GLN A 9 18.18 -12.17 -41.75
CA GLN A 9 17.54 -12.85 -40.62
C GLN A 9 17.47 -11.89 -39.43
N PHE A 10 16.29 -11.27 -39.34
CA PHE A 10 15.60 -10.92 -38.11
C PHE A 10 16.10 -11.78 -36.94
N THR A 11 16.77 -11.16 -35.97
CA THR A 11 16.88 -11.74 -34.64
C THR A 11 15.49 -11.65 -34.02
N ASP A 12 14.80 -12.79 -34.01
CA ASP A 12 13.50 -13.01 -33.40
C ASP A 12 13.51 -12.54 -31.92
N PRO A 13 12.40 -11.95 -31.43
CA PRO A 13 12.35 -11.33 -30.12
C PRO A 13 12.52 -12.39 -29.04
N LEU A 14 13.29 -12.03 -28.01
CA LEU A 14 13.41 -12.71 -26.72
C LEU A 14 12.05 -13.33 -26.32
N GLU A 15 11.85 -14.63 -26.55
CA GLU A 15 10.72 -15.34 -25.94
C GLU A 15 10.94 -15.26 -24.42
N PRO A 16 10.05 -14.60 -23.67
CA PRO A 16 10.14 -14.62 -22.22
C PRO A 16 9.87 -16.05 -21.79
N THR A 17 10.89 -16.68 -21.20
CA THR A 17 10.80 -18.03 -20.66
C THR A 17 9.60 -18.10 -19.71
N PRO A 18 8.72 -19.12 -19.82
CA PRO A 18 7.46 -19.18 -19.07
C PRO A 18 7.63 -19.11 -17.54
N ASN A 19 8.80 -19.47 -17.01
CA ASN A 19 9.12 -19.32 -15.59
C ASN A 19 9.22 -17.86 -15.14
N GLY A 20 9.72 -16.95 -15.99
CA GLY A 20 9.89 -15.54 -15.63
C GLY A 20 8.57 -14.80 -15.40
N LEU A 21 7.49 -15.21 -16.06
CA LEU A 21 6.17 -14.62 -15.86
C LEU A 21 5.49 -15.10 -14.57
N ALA A 22 5.69 -16.37 -14.21
CA ALA A 22 5.16 -16.94 -12.97
C ALA A 22 5.85 -16.31 -11.73
N ASP A 23 7.17 -16.15 -11.77
CA ASP A 23 7.94 -15.47 -10.71
C ASP A 23 7.56 -13.99 -10.56
N GLN A 24 7.37 -13.27 -11.67
CA GLN A 24 6.91 -11.89 -11.64
C GLN A 24 5.49 -11.76 -11.08
N SER A 25 4.60 -12.69 -11.42
CA SER A 25 3.23 -12.73 -10.90
C SER A 25 3.20 -13.00 -9.39
N ALA A 26 4.01 -13.95 -8.91
CA ALA A 26 4.14 -14.24 -7.48
C ALA A 26 4.73 -13.05 -6.71
N ALA A 27 5.76 -12.39 -7.25
CA ALA A 27 6.34 -11.19 -6.66
C ALA A 27 5.33 -10.03 -6.59
N LYS A 28 4.54 -9.82 -7.66
CA LYS A 28 3.46 -8.83 -7.68
C LYS A 28 2.41 -9.13 -6.61
N ALA A 29 1.94 -10.38 -6.52
CA ALA A 29 0.94 -10.78 -5.53
C ALA A 29 1.44 -10.59 -4.09
N GLY A 30 2.71 -10.94 -3.82
CA GLY A 30 3.35 -10.71 -2.53
C GLY A 30 3.42 -9.22 -2.16
N ARG A 31 3.78 -8.37 -3.13
CA ARG A 31 3.80 -6.92 -2.94
C ARG A 31 2.40 -6.35 -2.65
N LEU A 32 1.40 -6.73 -3.43
CA LEU A 32 0.02 -6.27 -3.23
C LEU A 32 -0.50 -6.66 -1.84
N ARG A 33 -0.21 -7.89 -1.41
CA ARG A 33 -0.59 -8.36 -0.08
C ARG A 33 0.10 -7.58 1.03
N ALA A 34 1.40 -7.31 0.91
CA ALA A 34 2.12 -6.50 1.90
C ALA A 34 1.57 -5.06 1.99
N GLU A 35 1.18 -4.46 0.86
CA GLU A 35 0.61 -3.11 0.84
C GLU A 35 -0.83 -3.09 1.38
N ALA A 36 -1.64 -4.13 1.14
CA ALA A 36 -2.94 -4.30 1.78
C ALA A 36 -2.82 -4.49 3.30
N ASP A 37 -1.88 -5.32 3.76
CA ASP A 37 -1.60 -5.53 5.19
C ASP A 37 -1.16 -4.23 5.89
N LYS A 38 -0.43 -3.38 5.16
CA LYS A 38 -0.02 -2.05 5.62
C LYS A 38 -1.20 -1.10 5.67
N LEU A 39 -2.02 -1.07 4.61
CA LEU A 39 -3.25 -0.27 4.54
C LEU A 39 -4.16 -0.54 5.73
N GLU A 40 -4.43 -1.80 6.04
CA GLU A 40 -5.28 -2.18 7.17
C GLU A 40 -4.69 -1.75 8.51
N ALA A 41 -3.41 -2.06 8.76
CA ALA A 41 -2.75 -1.70 10.02
C ALA A 41 -2.79 -0.18 10.24
N PHE A 42 -2.59 0.59 9.17
CA PHE A 42 -2.56 2.05 9.21
C PHE A 42 -3.96 2.61 9.45
N CYS A 43 -4.99 2.05 8.82
CA CYS A 43 -6.37 2.42 9.06
C CYS A 43 -6.82 2.12 10.50
N VAL A 44 -6.37 1.01 11.10
CA VAL A 44 -6.62 0.71 12.53
C VAL A 44 -6.03 1.80 13.42
N VAL A 45 -4.78 2.21 13.17
CA VAL A 45 -4.12 3.29 13.93
C VAL A 45 -4.88 4.60 13.82
N VAL A 46 -5.31 4.99 12.62
CA VAL A 46 -6.07 6.25 12.43
C VAL A 46 -7.40 6.20 13.16
N ARG A 47 -8.13 5.08 13.07
CA ARG A 47 -9.41 4.93 13.78
C ARG A 47 -9.24 5.03 15.30
N ALA A 48 -8.24 4.35 15.85
CA ALA A 48 -7.94 4.42 17.28
C ALA A 48 -7.58 5.85 17.72
N ALA A 49 -6.79 6.55 16.90
CA ALA A 49 -6.39 7.91 17.20
C ALA A 49 -7.54 8.92 17.10
N SER A 50 -8.43 8.76 16.11
CA SER A 50 -9.62 9.59 15.97
C SER A 50 -10.67 9.33 17.05
N ALA A 51 -10.66 8.15 17.67
CA ALA A 51 -11.53 7.80 18.79
C ALA A 51 -11.00 8.28 20.16
N ALA A 52 -9.80 8.84 20.22
CA ALA A 52 -9.24 9.35 21.47
C ALA A 52 -10.07 10.54 22.00
N ALA A 53 -10.52 10.45 23.25
CA ALA A 53 -11.39 11.44 23.88
C ALA A 53 -10.67 12.77 24.19
N ASP A 54 -9.37 12.71 24.44
CA ASP A 54 -8.55 13.84 24.84
C ASP A 54 -7.08 13.65 24.41
N HIS A 55 -6.25 14.65 24.71
CA HIS A 55 -4.85 14.65 24.33
C HIS A 55 -4.02 13.54 24.99
N ALA A 56 -4.29 13.20 26.26
CA ALA A 56 -3.56 12.14 26.95
C ALA A 56 -3.90 10.77 26.35
N ALA A 57 -5.19 10.52 26.08
CA ALA A 57 -5.62 9.33 25.35
C ALA A 57 -4.97 9.22 23.95
N PHE A 58 -4.88 10.35 23.23
CA PHE A 58 -4.23 10.40 21.93
C PHE A 58 -2.72 10.08 22.01
N VAL A 59 -2.03 10.56 23.03
CA VAL A 59 -0.61 10.29 23.26
C VAL A 59 -0.37 8.81 23.54
N GLU A 60 -1.20 8.18 24.37
CA GLU A 60 -1.11 6.74 24.66
C GLU A 60 -1.37 5.89 23.40
N VAL A 61 -2.42 6.23 22.64
CA VAL A 61 -2.71 5.57 21.35
C VAL A 61 -1.54 5.76 20.38
N SER A 62 -0.96 6.96 20.30
CA SER A 62 0.18 7.24 19.41
C SER A 62 1.42 6.45 19.79
N ARG A 63 1.66 6.28 21.10
CA ARG A 63 2.77 5.47 21.63
C ARG A 63 2.56 3.99 21.30
N ALA A 64 1.40 3.45 21.61
CA ALA A 64 1.04 2.06 21.32
C ALA A 64 1.11 1.77 19.81
N ALA A 65 0.58 2.69 18.98
CA ALA A 65 0.66 2.60 17.54
C ALA A 65 2.11 2.59 17.05
N SER A 66 2.96 3.49 17.57
CA SER A 66 4.37 3.53 17.16
C SER A 66 5.12 2.24 17.52
N GLN A 67 4.83 1.64 18.68
CA GLN A 67 5.39 0.34 19.07
C GLN A 67 4.89 -0.79 18.15
N ALA A 68 3.60 -0.83 17.85
CA ALA A 68 3.02 -1.82 16.94
C ALA A 68 3.58 -1.69 15.52
N LEU A 69 3.72 -0.47 15.01
CA LEU A 69 4.31 -0.17 13.71
C LEU A 69 5.79 -0.55 13.67
N HIS A 70 6.54 -0.26 14.74
CA HIS A 70 7.93 -0.67 14.82
C HIS A 70 8.07 -2.21 14.81
N ALA A 71 7.25 -2.92 15.57
CA ALA A 71 7.27 -4.38 15.59
C ALA A 71 6.89 -5.00 14.24
N LYS A 72 5.91 -4.44 13.53
CA LYS A 72 5.40 -5.00 12.26
C LYS A 72 6.18 -4.57 11.03
N PHE A 73 6.69 -3.34 11.01
CA PHE A 73 7.26 -2.70 9.81
C PHE A 73 8.68 -2.14 10.01
N GLY A 74 9.29 -2.37 11.18
CA GLY A 74 10.64 -1.87 11.51
C GLY A 74 10.69 -0.38 11.89
N GLY A 75 9.56 0.33 11.82
CA GLY A 75 9.45 1.72 12.25
C GLY A 75 8.11 2.33 11.89
N GLY A 76 7.82 3.49 12.47
CA GLY A 76 6.63 4.26 12.14
C GLY A 76 6.20 5.17 13.27
N SER A 77 5.57 6.26 12.89
CA SER A 77 4.82 7.15 13.76
C SER A 77 3.42 7.36 13.20
N ILE A 78 2.51 7.83 14.05
CA ILE A 78 1.17 8.20 13.62
C ILE A 78 1.20 9.23 12.47
N THR A 79 2.17 10.15 12.49
CA THR A 79 2.39 11.11 11.42
C THR A 79 2.76 10.44 10.10
N SER A 80 3.71 9.50 10.12
CA SER A 80 4.08 8.77 8.90
C SER A 80 2.94 7.92 8.35
N VAL A 81 2.07 7.41 9.24
CA VAL A 81 0.84 6.70 8.84
C VAL A 81 -0.09 7.63 8.08
N PHE A 82 -0.37 8.82 8.61
CA PHE A 82 -1.18 9.82 7.92
C PHE A 82 -0.60 10.16 6.55
N THR A 83 0.70 10.50 6.48
CA THR A 83 1.37 10.84 5.22
C THR A 83 1.30 9.71 4.19
N TRP A 84 1.47 8.46 4.62
CA TRP A 84 1.41 7.32 3.71
C TRP A 84 -0.02 7.08 3.19
N LEU A 85 -1.02 7.11 4.08
CA LEU A 85 -2.43 6.89 3.73
C LEU A 85 -2.98 7.96 2.77
N THR A 86 -2.54 9.21 2.93
CA THR A 86 -2.95 10.32 2.06
C THR A 86 -2.07 10.46 0.81
N GLY A 87 -1.01 9.67 0.72
CA GLY A 87 -0.04 9.71 -0.38
C GLY A 87 -0.36 8.71 -1.50
N PRO A 88 0.44 8.74 -2.59
CA PRO A 88 0.22 7.87 -3.75
C PRO A 88 0.25 6.37 -3.43
N ALA A 89 1.09 5.95 -2.48
CA ALA A 89 1.18 4.54 -2.07
C ALA A 89 -0.11 4.06 -1.38
N GLY A 90 -0.66 4.85 -0.45
CA GLY A 90 -1.93 4.55 0.20
C GLY A 90 -3.10 4.54 -0.78
N SER A 91 -3.15 5.49 -1.72
CA SER A 91 -4.16 5.52 -2.78
C SER A 91 -4.09 4.28 -3.67
N ALA A 92 -2.89 3.90 -4.13
CA ALA A 92 -2.71 2.73 -4.97
C ALA A 92 -3.10 1.42 -4.24
N ALA A 93 -2.76 1.30 -2.95
CA ALA A 93 -3.17 0.16 -2.14
C ALA A 93 -4.69 0.07 -1.99
N LEU A 94 -5.37 1.21 -1.76
CA LEU A 94 -6.82 1.27 -1.72
C LEU A 94 -7.44 0.87 -3.08
N GLU A 95 -6.91 1.40 -4.18
CA GLU A 95 -7.38 1.07 -5.54
C GLU A 95 -7.26 -0.43 -5.83
N SER A 96 -6.14 -1.06 -5.48
CA SER A 96 -5.97 -2.51 -5.65
C SER A 96 -6.98 -3.33 -4.85
N VAL A 97 -7.33 -2.89 -3.63
CA VAL A 97 -8.39 -3.54 -2.84
C VAL A 97 -9.76 -3.34 -3.47
N LEU A 98 -10.08 -2.12 -3.92
CA LEU A 98 -11.36 -1.80 -4.57
C LEU A 98 -11.54 -2.51 -5.91
N ALA A 99 -10.45 -2.73 -6.64
CA ALA A 99 -10.43 -3.48 -7.89
C ALA A 99 -10.51 -5.00 -7.70
N GLY A 100 -10.40 -5.49 -6.46
CA GLY A 100 -10.36 -6.92 -6.17
C GLY A 100 -9.05 -7.60 -6.59
N GLU A 101 -7.96 -6.83 -6.79
CA GLU A 101 -6.64 -7.38 -7.07
C GLU A 101 -6.02 -8.02 -5.82
N VAL A 102 -6.46 -7.60 -4.64
CA VAL A 102 -6.03 -8.15 -3.34
C VAL A 102 -7.15 -8.02 -2.31
N ASP A 103 -7.35 -9.09 -1.54
CA ASP A 103 -8.28 -9.10 -0.42
C ASP A 103 -7.65 -8.52 0.86
N LEU A 104 -8.49 -7.86 1.65
CA LEU A 104 -8.18 -7.51 3.04
C LEU A 104 -8.13 -8.80 3.88
N ALA A 105 -7.12 -8.93 4.73
CA ALA A 105 -6.91 -10.10 5.59
C ALA A 105 -7.27 -9.82 7.06
N GLY A 106 -7.36 -8.55 7.44
CA GLY A 106 -7.67 -8.12 8.79
C GLY A 106 -9.17 -7.85 9.03
N PRO A 107 -9.49 -7.21 10.17
CA PRO A 107 -10.85 -7.11 10.67
C PRO A 107 -11.66 -5.96 10.03
N LEU A 108 -11.05 -5.13 9.19
CA LEU A 108 -11.70 -3.93 8.67
C LEU A 108 -12.45 -4.23 7.37
N SER A 109 -13.68 -3.75 7.27
CA SER A 109 -14.39 -3.72 6.00
C SER A 109 -13.84 -2.63 5.08
N ILE A 110 -14.07 -2.76 3.77
CA ILE A 110 -13.70 -1.72 2.77
C ILE A 110 -14.26 -0.36 3.18
N GLN A 111 -15.50 -0.29 3.68
CA GLN A 111 -16.10 0.97 4.13
C GLN A 111 -15.33 1.58 5.31
N GLN A 112 -14.87 0.76 6.26
CA GLN A 112 -14.09 1.23 7.40
C GLN A 112 -12.69 1.70 7.01
N ILE A 113 -12.09 1.10 5.97
CA ILE A 113 -10.83 1.55 5.36
C ILE A 113 -11.01 2.94 4.73
N VAL A 114 -12.03 3.09 3.88
CA VAL A 114 -12.33 4.38 3.22
C VAL A 114 -12.58 5.48 4.25
N GLU A 115 -13.38 5.20 5.29
CA GLU A 115 -13.64 6.14 6.38
C GLU A 115 -12.35 6.55 7.10
N ALA A 116 -11.46 5.59 7.40
CA ALA A 116 -10.19 5.87 8.06
C ALA A 116 -9.28 6.74 7.19
N ILE A 117 -9.26 6.53 5.88
CA ILE A 117 -8.48 7.36 4.94
C ILE A 117 -9.03 8.80 4.89
N GLU A 118 -10.36 8.96 4.92
CA GLU A 118 -10.97 10.30 4.99
C GLU A 118 -10.65 11.02 6.30
N LEU A 119 -10.61 10.31 7.43
CA LEU A 119 -10.14 10.84 8.70
C LEU A 119 -8.67 11.28 8.62
N ALA A 120 -7.82 10.47 7.96
CA ALA A 120 -6.42 10.79 7.73
C ALA A 120 -6.23 12.07 6.90
N LYS A 121 -6.99 12.20 5.80
CA LYS A 121 -6.98 13.41 4.95
C LYS A 121 -7.40 14.66 5.74
N LYS A 122 -8.47 14.56 6.53
CA LYS A 122 -8.94 15.66 7.39
C LYS A 122 -7.87 16.08 8.41
N ALA A 123 -7.19 15.10 9.03
CA ALA A 123 -6.12 15.38 9.99
C ALA A 123 -4.94 16.12 9.36
N GLU A 124 -4.48 15.70 8.18
CA GLU A 124 -3.39 16.40 7.48
C GLU A 124 -3.79 17.80 7.02
N LEU A 125 -5.01 17.99 6.51
CA LEU A 125 -5.52 19.32 6.16
C LEU A 125 -5.55 20.28 7.37
N LEU A 126 -5.90 19.78 8.56
CA LEU A 126 -5.87 20.59 9.78
C LEU A 126 -4.45 20.94 10.22
N ARG A 127 -3.48 20.05 9.96
CA ARG A 127 -2.08 20.29 10.29
C ARG A 127 -1.44 21.34 9.38
N GLN A 128 -1.77 21.33 8.09
CA GLN A 128 -1.26 22.30 7.11
C GLN A 128 -1.80 23.72 7.31
N LYS A 129 -2.92 23.87 8.05
CA LYS A 129 -3.53 25.16 8.39
C LYS A 129 -3.01 25.78 9.69
N ARG A 130 -2.10 25.12 10.41
CA ARG A 130 -1.42 25.64 11.60
C ARG A 130 -0.07 26.23 11.23
#